data_AF-A0A3R9EYW3-F1
#
_entry.id   AF-A0A3R9EYW3-F1
#
_cell.length_a   1.000
_cell.length_b   1.000
_cell.length_c   1.000
_cell.angle_alpha   90.00
_cell.angle_beta   90.00
_cell.angle_gamma   90.00
#
_symmetry.space_group_name_H-M   'P 1'
#
loop_
_entity.id
_entity.type
_entity.pdbx_description
1 polymer ?
#
loop_
_entity_poly.entity_id
_entity_poly.type
_entity_poly.pdbx_seq_one_letter_code
_entity_poly.pdbx_strand_id
1 'polypeptide(L)' 'MKNTGEIQPACTLSVKGEERLLRATLASEFLAGVLSVCGSYGHKTIPAEGAAAILACLAEQLDGVVRETSTIKGNDHD' A
#
# COMPACT_ATOMS: atom_id res chain seq x y z
N MET A 1 39.12 14.15 -7.92
CA MET A 1 38.19 15.11 -7.27
C MET A 1 36.82 14.44 -7.23
N LYS A 2 36.21 14.37 -6.04
CA LYS A 2 35.05 13.53 -5.71
C LYS A 2 33.81 13.99 -6.48
N ASN A 3 33.14 13.07 -7.16
CA ASN A 3 31.79 13.25 -7.69
C ASN A 3 30.86 12.31 -6.90
N THR A 4 30.60 12.67 -5.65
CA THR A 4 29.62 11.98 -4.81
C THR A 4 28.26 12.54 -5.17
N GLY A 5 27.62 11.93 -6.17
CA GLY A 5 26.17 12.06 -6.30
C GLY A 5 25.57 11.49 -5.03
N GLU A 6 24.91 12.35 -4.24
CA GLU A 6 24.11 11.91 -3.11
C GLU A 6 23.05 10.93 -3.64
N ILE A 7 23.29 9.64 -3.44
CA ILE A 7 22.26 8.63 -3.59
C ILE A 7 21.29 8.94 -2.46
N GLN A 8 20.15 9.57 -2.79
CA GLN A 8 19.06 9.73 -1.84
C GLN A 8 18.81 8.37 -1.17
N PRO A 9 18.62 8.31 0.16
CA PRO A 9 18.19 7.10 0.83
C PRO A 9 17.02 6.50 0.06
N ALA A 10 17.23 5.37 -0.60
CA ALA A 10 16.13 4.67 -1.23
C ALA A 10 15.17 4.32 -0.08
N CYS A 11 13.97 4.90 -0.11
CA CYS A 11 12.93 4.59 0.86
C CYS A 11 12.47 3.16 0.53
N THR A 12 13.08 2.17 1.16
CA THR A 12 12.84 0.75 0.89
C THR A 12 11.92 0.15 1.95
N LEU A 13 11.09 -0.80 1.53
CA LEU A 13 10.26 -1.58 2.42
C LEU A 13 11.06 -2.75 3.01
N SER A 14 10.73 -3.13 4.24
CA SER A 14 11.11 -4.44 4.77
C SER A 14 10.33 -5.55 4.03
N VAL A 15 10.77 -6.81 4.14
CA VAL A 15 10.03 -7.98 3.61
C VAL A 15 8.57 -7.98 4.12
N LYS A 16 8.34 -7.61 5.38
CA LYS A 16 6.99 -7.49 5.95
C LYS A 16 6.20 -6.33 5.31
N GLY A 17 6.87 -5.23 5.01
CA GLY A 17 6.30 -4.10 4.27
C GLY A 17 5.89 -4.50 2.85
N GLU A 18 6.73 -5.26 2.15
CA GLU A 18 6.41 -5.79 0.81
C GLU A 18 5.20 -6.73 0.84
N GLU A 19 5.13 -7.66 1.81
CA GLU A 19 3.98 -8.54 1.97
C GLU A 19 2.69 -7.78 2.28
N ARG A 20 2.77 -6.73 3.10
CA ARG A 20 1.63 -5.83 3.39
C ARG A 20 1.17 -5.10 2.14
N LEU A 21 2.10 -4.59 1.34
CA LEU A 21 1.83 -3.92 0.08
C LEU A 21 1.18 -4.87 -0.93
N LEU A 22 1.65 -6.12 -1.00
CA LEU A 22 1.05 -7.16 -1.84
C LEU A 22 -0.41 -7.41 -1.43
N ARG A 23 -0.70 -7.56 -0.13
CA ARG A 23 -2.07 -7.73 0.37
C ARG A 23 -2.98 -6.54 0.05
N ALA A 24 -2.47 -5.31 0.23
CA ALA A 24 -3.22 -4.10 -0.13
C ALA A 24 -3.54 -4.04 -1.63
N THR A 25 -2.60 -4.47 -2.48
CA THR A 25 -2.77 -4.53 -3.93
C THR A 25 -3.86 -5.53 -4.33
N LEU A 26 -3.81 -6.75 -3.79
CA LEU A 26 -4.81 -7.80 -4.06
C LEU A 26 -6.21 -7.40 -3.59
N ALA A 27 -6.32 -6.79 -2.40
CA ALA A 27 -7.60 -6.28 -1.90
C ALA A 27 -8.16 -5.14 -2.78
N SER A 28 -7.27 -4.30 -3.33
CA SER A 28 -7.65 -3.23 -4.25
C SER A 28 -8.14 -3.77 -5.59
N GLU A 29 -7.48 -4.79 -6.14
CA GLU A 29 -7.92 -5.47 -7.37
C GLU A 29 -9.30 -6.11 -7.18
N PHE A 30 -9.51 -6.81 -6.06
CA PHE A 30 -10.82 -7.37 -5.72
C PHE A 30 -11.90 -6.30 -5.64
N LEU A 31 -11.64 -5.20 -4.92
CA LEU A 31 -12.57 -4.09 -4.79
C LEU A 31 -12.91 -3.46 -6.15
N ALA A 32 -11.91 -3.25 -7.00
CA ALA A 32 -12.10 -2.75 -8.36
C ALA A 32 -12.99 -3.69 -9.19
N GLY A 33 -12.80 -5.01 -9.07
CA GLY A 33 -13.66 -6.00 -9.71
C GLY A 33 -15.11 -5.93 -9.25
N VAL A 34 -15.34 -5.82 -7.93
CA VAL A 34 -16.69 -5.66 -7.36
C VAL A 34 -17.37 -4.38 -7.89
N LEU A 35 -16.64 -3.27 -7.94
CA LEU A 35 -17.15 -1.99 -8.40
C LEU A 35 -17.43 -1.98 -9.91
N SER A 36 -16.58 -2.62 -10.72
CA SER A 36 -16.71 -2.72 -12.18
C SER A 36 -18.00 -3.45 -12.59
N VAL A 37 -18.37 -4.50 -11.87
CA VAL A 37 -19.62 -5.25 -12.11
C VAL A 37 -20.86 -4.42 -11.76
N CYS A 38 -20.75 -3.45 -10.85
CA CYS A 38 -21.87 -2.62 -10.45
C CYS A 38 -22.25 -1.56 -11.50
N GLY A 39 -21.28 -1.05 -12.28
CA GLY A 39 -21.52 -0.05 -13.32
C GLY A 39 -22.25 -0.59 -14.57
N SER A 40 -22.09 -1.87 -14.90
CA SER A 40 -22.55 -2.43 -16.18
C SER A 40 -24.01 -2.92 -16.22
N TYR A 41 -24.70 -2.99 -15.09
CA TYR A 41 -26.02 -3.66 -14.98
C TYR A 41 -27.16 -2.79 -14.43
N GLY A 42 -27.04 -1.47 -14.45
CA GLY A 42 -28.16 -0.54 -14.26
C GLY A 42 -28.70 -0.37 -12.83
N HIS A 43 -28.52 -1.32 -11.92
CA HIS A 43 -28.64 -1.12 -10.47
C HIS A 43 -28.03 -2.32 -9.73
N LYS A 44 -26.86 -2.12 -9.11
CA LYS A 44 -26.24 -3.08 -8.18
C LYS A 44 -25.64 -2.28 -7.03
N THR A 45 -26.42 -2.12 -5.97
CA THR A 45 -25.97 -1.49 -4.74
C THR A 45 -24.93 -2.38 -4.07
N ILE A 46 -23.84 -1.79 -3.61
CA ILE A 46 -22.84 -2.49 -2.80
C ILE A 46 -23.24 -2.35 -1.33
N PRO A 47 -23.21 -3.43 -0.52
CA PRO A 47 -23.46 -3.31 0.91
C PRO A 47 -22.40 -2.41 1.55
N ALA A 48 -22.85 -1.37 2.25
CA ALA A 48 -21.98 -0.36 2.85
C ALA A 48 -21.02 -0.99 3.88
N GLU A 49 -21.48 -1.97 4.64
CA GLU A 49 -20.71 -2.72 5.62
C GLU A 49 -19.57 -3.50 4.96
N GLY A 50 -19.86 -4.14 3.82
CA GLY A 50 -18.86 -4.89 3.06
C GLY A 50 -17.79 -3.96 2.46
N ALA A 51 -18.21 -2.84 1.88
CA ALA A 51 -17.27 -1.83 1.36
C ALA A 51 -16.42 -1.23 2.48
N ALA A 52 -17.02 -0.89 3.63
CA ALA A 52 -16.32 -0.36 4.79
C ALA A 52 -15.31 -1.36 5.37
N ALA A 53 -15.64 -2.65 5.44
CA ALA A 53 -14.74 -3.69 5.91
C ALA A 53 -13.50 -3.83 5.01
N ILE A 54 -13.68 -3.78 3.68
CA ILE A 54 -12.57 -3.84 2.72
C ILE A 54 -11.70 -2.59 2.84
N LEU A 55 -12.30 -1.40 2.95
CA LEU A 55 -11.55 -0.16 3.10
C LEU A 55 -10.80 -0.08 4.44
N ALA A 56 -11.38 -0.58 5.52
CA ALA A 56 -10.70 -0.69 6.82
C ALA A 56 -9.49 -1.65 6.74
N CYS A 57 -9.64 -2.78 6.06
CA CYS A 57 -8.54 -3.71 5.79
C CYS A 57 -7.43 -3.05 4.97
N LEU A 58 -7.79 -2.33 3.89
CA LEU A 58 -6.84 -1.58 3.07
C LEU A 58 -6.08 -0.53 3.89
N ALA A 59 -6.79 0.24 4.71
CA ALA A 59 -6.18 1.25 5.57
C ALA A 59 -5.18 0.63 6.56
N GLU A 60 -5.53 -0.50 7.19
CA GLU A 60 -4.63 -1.21 8.09
C GLU A 60 -3.37 -1.71 7.38
N GLN A 61 -3.52 -2.32 6.20
CA GLN A 61 -2.36 -2.80 5.45
C GLN A 61 -1.46 -1.64 5.01
N LEU A 62 -2.03 -0.53 4.54
CA LEU A 62 -1.29 0.64 4.09
C LEU A 62 -0.58 1.38 5.23
N ASP A 63 -1.22 1.54 6.39
CA ASP A 63 -0.54 2.04 7.62
C ASP A 63 0.66 1.15 7.94
N GLY A 64 0.46 -0.15 7.84
CA GLY A 64 1.51 -1.13 8.03
C GLY A 64 2.67 -1.03 7.03
N VAL A 65 2.42 -0.63 5.78
CA VAL A 65 3.47 -0.39 4.77
C VAL A 65 4.27 0.85 5.14
N VAL A 66 3.61 1.94 5.51
CA VAL A 66 4.28 3.19 5.91
C VAL A 66 5.20 2.96 7.10
N ARG A 67 4.75 2.17 8.08
CA ARG A 67 5.55 1.85 9.28
C ARG A 67 6.74 0.93 9.02
N GLU A 68 6.66 0.10 7.99
CA GLU A 68 7.73 -0.80 7.56
C GLU A 68 8.65 -0.16 6.50
N THR A 69 8.40 1.11 6.18
CA THR A 69 9.28 1.90 5.32
C THR A 69 10.50 2.32 6.13
N SER A 70 11.67 1.80 5.76
CA SER A 70 12.93 2.24 6.34
C SER A 70 13.41 3.45 5.55
N THR A 71 13.43 4.63 6.18
CA THR A 71 14.38 5.67 5.74
C THR A 71 15.76 5.12 6.10
N ILE A 72 16.63 4.85 5.13
CA ILE A 72 18.05 4.66 5.45
C ILE A 72 18.50 5.97 6.11
N LYS A 73 18.49 6.00 7.43
CA LYS A 73 19.15 7.05 8.19
C LYS A 73 20.61 6.63 8.09
N GLY A 74 21.35 7.30 7.21
CA GLY A 74 22.78 7.06 7.06
C GLY A 74 23.40 7.00 8.44
N ASN A 75 24.17 5.93 8.71
CA ASN A 75 24.92 5.79 9.95
C ASN A 75 25.66 7.10 10.22
N ASP A 76 25.27 7.80 11.28
CA ASP A 76 26.14 8.77 11.93
C ASP A 76 27.31 7.97 12.50
N HIS A 77 28.41 7.96 11.75
CA HIS A 77 29.71 7.50 12.22
C HIS A 77 30.58 8.74 12.39
N ASP A 78 30.70 9.19 13.64
CA ASP A 78 31.90 9.82 14.21
C ASP A 78 31.94 9.49 15.71
#